data_AF-A0A1D2I4F2-F1
#
_entry.id   AF-A0A1D2I4F2-F1
#
_cell.length_a   1.000
_cell.length_b   1.000
_cell.length_c   1.000
_cell.angle_alpha   90.00
_cell.angle_beta   90.00
_cell.angle_gamma   90.00
#
_symmetry.space_group_name_H-M   'P 1'
#
loop_
_entity.id
_entity.type
_entity.pdbx_description
1 polymer ?
#
loop_
_entity_poly.entity_id
_entity_poly.type
_entity_poly.pdbx_seq_one_letter_code
_entity_poly.pdbx_strand_id
1 'polypeptide(L)'
;MTRATALVVESPAGPIPRQWALKSPFAGLDVCREAGWDMWPDGPRPVFDEDFWDLSAVKFPKGVRSNVKRLDFTGITNPALRLTAKEYVFALVVPEHERVLALPEARREPYKPESAFNFCVQLVR
;
A
#
# COMPACT_ATOMS: atom_id res chain seq x y z
N MET A 1 -32.36 22.54 19.31
CA MET A 1 -31.05 21.89 19.53
C MET A 1 -31.13 20.46 19.01
N THR A 2 -30.60 20.18 17.83
CA THR A 2 -30.62 18.84 17.22
C THR A 2 -29.49 18.02 17.81
N ARG A 3 -29.80 16.93 18.52
CA ARG A 3 -28.81 16.04 19.12
C ARG A 3 -28.17 15.23 17.99
N ALA A 4 -26.86 15.37 17.78
CA ALA A 4 -26.13 14.53 16.84
C ALA A 4 -26.10 13.10 17.40
N THR A 5 -26.82 12.19 16.75
CA THR A 5 -26.76 10.76 17.06
C THR A 5 -25.42 10.23 16.55
N ALA A 6 -24.63 9.60 17.41
CA ALA A 6 -23.39 8.95 17.00
C ALA A 6 -23.72 7.81 16.01
N LEU A 7 -23.15 7.88 14.81
CA LEU A 7 -23.13 6.74 13.88
C LEU A 7 -22.14 5.71 14.43
N VAL A 8 -22.66 4.60 14.94
CA VAL A 8 -21.85 3.42 15.24
C VAL A 8 -21.58 2.70 13.92
N VAL A 9 -20.35 2.80 13.43
CA VAL A 9 -19.90 2.06 12.25
C VAL A 9 -19.21 0.80 12.75
N GLU A 10 -19.89 -0.34 12.63
CA GLU A 10 -19.25 -1.63 12.84
C GLU A 10 -18.23 -1.87 11.71
N SER A 11 -16.95 -1.89 12.06
CA SER A 11 -15.92 -2.30 11.11
C SER A 11 -15.79 -3.82 11.17
N PRO A 12 -15.94 -4.53 10.04
CA PRO A 12 -15.72 -5.98 10.02
C PRO A 12 -14.27 -6.25 10.44
N ALA A 13 -14.01 -7.34 11.17
CA ALA A 13 -12.64 -7.83 11.38
C ALA A 13 -12.32 -8.88 10.30
N GLY A 14 -11.04 -9.03 9.97
CA GLY A 14 -10.57 -10.09 9.07
C GLY A 14 -10.10 -9.58 7.70
N PRO A 15 -10.18 -10.40 6.64
CA PRO A 15 -9.66 -10.02 5.33
C PRO A 15 -10.44 -8.86 4.71
N ILE A 16 -9.79 -8.11 3.82
CA ILE A 16 -10.46 -7.07 3.03
C ILE A 16 -11.60 -7.70 2.22
N PRO A 17 -12.86 -7.26 2.37
CA PRO A 17 -13.96 -7.75 1.55
C PRO A 17 -13.63 -7.62 0.06
N ARG A 18 -13.81 -8.69 -0.71
CA ARG A 18 -13.43 -8.73 -2.12
C ARG A 18 -14.03 -7.58 -2.93
N GLN A 19 -15.28 -7.20 -2.68
CA GLN A 19 -15.91 -6.08 -3.38
C GLN A 19 -15.31 -4.71 -3.06
N TRP A 20 -14.62 -4.56 -1.92
CA TRP A 20 -13.89 -3.32 -1.59
C TRP A 20 -12.54 -3.32 -2.31
N ALA A 21 -11.82 -4.44 -2.25
CA ALA A 21 -10.56 -4.61 -2.97
C ALA A 21 -10.72 -4.33 -4.48
N LEU A 22 -11.74 -4.91 -5.12
CA LEU A 22 -12.04 -4.69 -6.54
C LEU A 22 -12.47 -3.26 -6.90
N LYS A 23 -12.86 -2.45 -5.92
CA LYS A 23 -13.22 -1.04 -6.13
C LYS A 23 -12.03 -0.09 -5.95
N SER A 24 -10.91 -0.59 -5.41
CA SER A 24 -9.71 0.22 -5.32
C SER A 24 -9.26 0.65 -6.72
N PRO A 25 -8.85 1.91 -6.92
CA PRO A 25 -8.30 2.36 -8.20
C PRO A 25 -7.03 1.60 -8.62
N PHE A 26 -6.39 0.90 -7.68
CA PHE A 26 -5.13 0.20 -7.90
C PHE A 26 -5.29 -1.33 -8.01
N ALA A 27 -6.52 -1.83 -8.00
CA ALA A 27 -6.80 -3.27 -8.01
C ALA A 27 -6.13 -3.97 -9.19
N GLY A 28 -5.43 -5.07 -8.90
CA GLY A 28 -4.72 -5.89 -9.89
C GLY A 28 -3.43 -5.29 -10.47
N LEU A 29 -2.99 -4.11 -10.04
CA LEU A 29 -1.74 -3.50 -10.52
C LEU A 29 -0.50 -4.18 -9.94
N ASP A 30 0.57 -4.30 -10.74
CA ASP A 30 1.91 -4.72 -10.29
C ASP A 30 2.60 -3.54 -9.61
N VAL A 31 2.76 -3.63 -8.28
CA VAL A 31 3.26 -2.52 -7.45
C VAL A 31 4.66 -2.09 -7.86
N CYS A 32 5.55 -3.04 -8.12
CA CYS A 32 6.95 -2.76 -8.45
C CYS A 32 7.08 -2.14 -9.85
N ARG A 33 6.27 -2.62 -10.81
CA ARG A 33 6.22 -2.06 -12.16
C ARG A 33 5.70 -0.62 -12.14
N GLU A 34 4.59 -0.36 -11.45
CA GLU A 34 4.01 0.97 -11.36
C GLU A 34 4.95 1.94 -10.65
N ALA A 35 5.63 1.51 -9.59
CA ALA A 35 6.64 2.32 -8.89
C ALA A 35 7.94 2.53 -9.68
N GLY A 36 8.08 1.92 -10.87
CA GLY A 36 9.28 2.05 -11.70
C GLY A 36 10.55 1.50 -11.07
N TRP A 37 10.43 0.55 -10.14
CA TRP A 37 11.59 0.00 -9.45
C TRP A 37 12.35 -1.00 -10.31
N ASP A 38 13.68 -0.93 -10.25
CA ASP A 38 14.55 -1.89 -10.92
C ASP A 38 14.46 -3.26 -10.26
N MET A 39 14.16 -4.29 -11.06
CA MET A 39 13.86 -5.64 -10.57
C MET A 39 14.79 -6.69 -11.19
N TRP A 40 15.00 -7.79 -10.49
CA TRP A 40 15.49 -9.04 -11.09
C TRP A 40 14.37 -9.72 -11.90
N PRO A 41 14.66 -10.36 -13.04
CA PRO A 41 13.64 -10.87 -13.95
C PRO A 41 12.66 -11.89 -13.34
N ASP A 42 13.17 -12.85 -12.56
CA ASP A 42 12.40 -14.03 -12.11
C ASP A 42 11.99 -13.97 -10.63
N GLY A 43 12.05 -12.78 -10.02
CA GLY A 43 11.70 -12.60 -8.62
C GLY A 43 10.21 -12.25 -8.40
N PRO A 44 9.76 -12.22 -7.13
CA PRO A 44 8.40 -11.83 -6.79
C PRO A 44 7.95 -10.50 -7.42
N ARG A 45 6.69 -10.47 -7.88
CA ARG A 45 6.01 -9.31 -8.48
C ARG A 45 4.71 -9.07 -7.72
N PRO A 46 4.77 -8.39 -6.56
CA PRO A 46 3.58 -8.25 -5.74
C PRO A 46 2.53 -7.43 -6.47
N VAL A 47 1.30 -7.93 -6.45
CA VAL A 47 0.15 -7.20 -6.96
C VAL A 47 -0.50 -6.44 -5.81
N PHE A 48 -1.11 -5.30 -6.12
CA PHE A 48 -1.73 -4.43 -5.12
C PHE A 48 -2.73 -5.19 -4.22
N ASP A 49 -3.43 -6.17 -4.77
CA ASP A 49 -4.46 -6.95 -4.07
C ASP A 49 -3.89 -7.76 -2.89
N GLU A 50 -2.60 -8.08 -2.89
CA GLU A 50 -1.94 -8.83 -1.82
C GLU A 50 -1.75 -7.95 -0.57
N ASP A 51 -1.91 -8.53 0.61
CA ASP A 51 -1.67 -7.83 1.89
C ASP A 51 -0.20 -7.92 2.36
N PHE A 52 0.61 -8.68 1.62
CA PHE A 52 2.06 -8.80 1.83
C PHE A 52 2.77 -8.57 0.50
N TRP A 53 3.52 -7.48 0.39
CA TRP A 53 4.32 -7.18 -0.79
C TRP A 53 5.76 -7.62 -0.59
N ASP A 54 6.16 -8.67 -1.29
CA ASP A 54 7.54 -9.16 -1.32
C ASP A 54 8.36 -8.36 -2.33
N LEU A 55 9.24 -7.51 -1.83
CA LEU A 55 10.14 -6.68 -2.62
C LEU A 55 11.54 -7.30 -2.76
N SER A 56 11.72 -8.58 -2.44
CA SER A 56 13.04 -9.24 -2.48
C SER A 56 13.69 -9.23 -3.88
N ALA A 57 12.88 -9.11 -4.93
CA ALA A 57 13.31 -8.96 -6.31
C ALA A 57 13.78 -7.55 -6.70
N VAL A 58 13.47 -6.52 -5.90
CA VAL A 58 13.93 -5.15 -6.14
C VAL A 58 15.44 -5.08 -5.94
N LYS A 59 16.12 -4.38 -6.86
CA LYS A 59 17.57 -4.13 -6.80
C LYS A 59 17.89 -3.03 -5.79
N PHE A 60 17.93 -3.42 -4.52
CA PHE A 60 18.36 -2.54 -3.44
C PHE A 60 19.88 -2.27 -3.43
N PRO A 61 20.33 -1.13 -2.87
CA PRO A 61 21.73 -0.92 -2.52
C PRO A 61 22.30 -2.03 -1.63
N LYS A 62 23.62 -2.25 -1.70
CA LYS A 62 24.32 -3.19 -0.82
C LYS A 62 24.15 -2.75 0.65
N GLY A 63 23.83 -3.70 1.52
CA GLY A 63 23.68 -3.47 2.97
C GLY A 63 22.25 -3.19 3.44
N VAL A 64 21.27 -3.08 2.55
CA VAL A 64 19.85 -3.01 2.94
C VAL A 64 19.43 -4.32 3.62
N ARG A 65 18.82 -4.19 4.81
CA ARG A 65 18.38 -5.33 5.63
C ARG A 65 17.25 -6.10 4.94
N SER A 66 17.18 -7.41 5.16
CA SER A 66 16.18 -8.28 4.52
C SER A 66 14.73 -7.93 4.87
N ASN A 67 14.48 -7.42 6.08
CA ASN A 67 13.14 -7.02 6.52
C ASN A 67 12.59 -5.81 5.75
N VAL A 68 13.46 -4.89 5.30
CA VAL A 68 13.06 -3.71 4.50
C VAL A 68 12.46 -4.12 3.16
N LYS A 69 12.76 -5.33 2.69
CA LYS A 69 12.26 -5.88 1.42
C LYS A 69 10.86 -6.49 1.54
N ARG A 70 10.14 -6.24 2.63
CA ARG A 70 8.84 -6.86 2.93
C ARG A 70 7.90 -5.82 3.51
N LEU A 71 6.81 -5.55 2.81
CA LEU A 71 5.74 -4.69 3.32
C LEU A 71 4.58 -5.58 3.72
N ASP A 72 4.38 -5.73 5.03
CA ASP A 72 3.36 -6.61 5.60
C ASP A 72 2.25 -5.77 6.24
N PHE A 73 1.09 -5.71 5.58
CA PHE A 73 -0.07 -4.98 6.04
C PHE A 73 -1.00 -5.83 6.92
N THR A 74 -0.71 -7.12 7.10
CA THR A 74 -1.61 -8.06 7.79
C THR A 74 -1.80 -7.73 9.27
N GLY A 75 -0.86 -7.00 9.88
CA GLY A 75 -0.99 -6.50 11.25
C GLY A 75 -2.11 -5.47 11.45
N ILE A 76 -2.61 -4.84 10.39
CA ILE A 76 -3.78 -3.94 10.46
C ILE A 76 -5.03 -4.81 10.46
N THR A 77 -5.69 -4.96 11.61
CA THR A 77 -6.83 -5.89 11.78
C THR A 77 -8.14 -5.40 11.19
N ASN A 78 -8.32 -4.07 11.07
CA ASN A 78 -9.46 -3.47 10.39
C ASN A 78 -9.22 -3.47 8.87
N PRO A 79 -10.01 -4.18 8.07
CA PRO A 79 -9.85 -4.31 6.63
C PRO A 79 -10.03 -2.99 5.87
N ALA A 80 -10.86 -2.06 6.36
CA ALA A 80 -10.99 -0.75 5.74
C ALA A 80 -9.69 0.04 5.90
N LEU A 81 -9.13 0.06 7.12
CA LEU A 81 -7.84 0.70 7.38
C LEU A 81 -6.70 0.01 6.65
N ARG A 82 -6.72 -1.32 6.53
CA ARG A 82 -5.72 -2.08 5.78
C ARG A 82 -5.74 -1.69 4.30
N LEU A 83 -6.92 -1.63 3.69
CA LEU A 83 -7.07 -1.18 2.31
C LEU A 83 -6.55 0.25 2.13
N THR A 84 -6.99 1.19 2.99
CA THR A 84 -6.53 2.58 2.95
C THR A 84 -5.00 2.68 3.12
N ALA A 85 -4.40 1.89 4.01
CA ALA A 85 -2.95 1.89 4.23
C ALA A 85 -2.19 1.43 2.97
N LYS A 86 -2.69 0.39 2.29
CA LYS A 86 -2.13 -0.08 1.01
C LYS A 86 -2.25 1.00 -0.07
N GLU A 87 -3.43 1.61 -0.21
CA GLU A 87 -3.67 2.70 -1.17
C GLU A 87 -2.76 3.90 -0.91
N TYR A 88 -2.57 4.25 0.37
CA TYR A 88 -1.69 5.34 0.78
C TYR A 88 -0.22 5.03 0.45
N VAL A 89 0.30 3.86 0.83
CA VAL A 89 1.69 3.49 0.52
C VAL A 89 1.91 3.40 -0.99
N PHE A 90 0.95 2.87 -1.76
CA PHE A 90 1.00 2.86 -3.22
C PHE A 90 1.09 4.28 -3.79
N ALA A 91 0.21 5.19 -3.34
CA ALA A 91 0.22 6.58 -3.81
C ALA A 91 1.54 7.32 -3.51
N LEU A 92 2.21 6.99 -2.41
CA LEU A 92 3.51 7.56 -2.05
C LEU A 92 4.66 7.11 -2.97
N VAL A 93 4.57 5.92 -3.55
CA VAL A 93 5.61 5.36 -4.44
C VAL A 93 5.27 5.49 -5.93
N VAL A 94 3.99 5.71 -6.26
CA VAL A 94 3.49 5.91 -7.63
C VAL A 94 2.76 7.25 -7.78
N PRO A 95 3.44 8.40 -7.59
CA PRO A 95 2.80 9.72 -7.61
C PRO A 95 2.27 10.11 -9.00
N GLU A 96 2.78 9.49 -10.07
CA GLU A 96 2.40 9.76 -11.46
C GLU A 96 1.17 8.96 -11.93
N HIS A 97 0.65 8.04 -11.12
CA HIS A 97 -0.57 7.31 -11.46
C HIS A 97 -1.75 8.29 -11.59
N GLU A 98 -2.58 8.14 -12.62
CA GLU A 98 -3.64 9.11 -12.96
C GLU A 98 -4.56 9.47 -11.78
N ARG A 99 -4.93 8.48 -10.97
CA ARG A 99 -5.78 8.66 -9.79
C ARG A 99 -5.08 9.39 -8.65
N VAL A 100 -3.77 9.25 -8.53
CA VAL A 100 -2.96 9.97 -7.55
C VAL A 100 -2.73 11.41 -8.02
N LEU A 101 -2.44 11.60 -9.31
CA LEU A 101 -2.25 12.93 -9.89
C LEU A 101 -3.47 13.84 -9.73
N ALA A 102 -4.67 13.25 -9.76
CA ALA A 102 -5.94 13.95 -9.58
C ALA A 102 -6.14 14.51 -8.15
N LEU A 103 -5.37 14.04 -7.16
CA LEU A 103 -5.45 14.51 -5.78
C LEU A 103 -4.61 15.80 -5.62
N PRO A 104 -5.21 16.94 -5.24
CA PRO A 104 -4.50 18.22 -5.19
C PRO A 104 -3.27 18.21 -4.27
N GLU A 105 -3.38 17.56 -3.10
CA GLU A 105 -2.34 17.51 -2.07
C GLU A 105 -1.45 16.26 -2.15
N ALA A 106 -1.63 15.42 -3.17
CA ALA A 106 -0.74 14.27 -3.35
C ALA A 106 0.69 14.72 -3.62
N ARG A 107 1.62 14.05 -2.94
CA ARG A 107 3.06 14.20 -3.18
C ARG A 107 3.36 13.84 -4.63
N ARG A 108 4.24 14.62 -5.28
CA ARG A 108 4.60 14.44 -6.70
C ARG A 108 5.93 13.74 -6.93
N GLU A 109 6.76 13.64 -5.88
CA GLU A 109 8.06 12.97 -5.93
C GLU A 109 7.96 11.55 -5.35
N PRO A 110 8.36 10.50 -6.08
CA PRO A 110 8.20 9.13 -5.63
C PRO A 110 9.13 8.82 -4.45
N TYR A 111 8.60 8.11 -3.45
CA TYR A 111 9.43 7.54 -2.41
C TYR A 111 10.17 6.28 -2.88
N LYS A 112 11.35 6.06 -2.30
CA LYS A 112 12.16 4.86 -2.52
C LYS A 112 11.54 3.65 -1.78
N PRO A 113 11.82 2.41 -2.21
CA PRO A 113 11.23 1.23 -1.57
C PRO A 113 11.58 1.12 -0.07
N GLU A 114 12.75 1.60 0.37
CA GLU A 114 13.11 1.65 1.79
C GLU A 114 12.22 2.59 2.61
N SER A 115 11.77 3.70 2.00
CA SER A 115 10.82 4.62 2.63
C SER A 115 9.43 3.98 2.73
N ALA A 116 9.01 3.23 1.72
CA ALA A 116 7.74 2.50 1.70
C ALA A 116 7.63 1.51 2.89
N PHE A 117 8.72 0.80 3.19
CA PHE A 117 8.82 -0.03 4.39
C PHE A 117 8.60 0.75 5.68
N ASN A 118 9.23 1.93 5.83
CA ASN A 118 9.06 2.75 7.02
C ASN A 118 7.59 3.19 7.22
N PHE A 119 6.91 3.59 6.15
CA PHE A 119 5.49 3.93 6.20
C PHE A 119 4.63 2.72 6.59
N CYS A 120 4.88 1.56 6.00
CA CYS A 120 4.19 0.31 6.36
C CYS A 120 4.34 0.01 7.86
N VAL A 121 5.57 0.10 8.40
CA VAL A 121 5.82 -0.12 9.84
C VAL A 121 5.09 0.90 10.72
N GLN A 122 4.99 2.15 10.29
CA GLN A 122 4.28 3.20 11.05
C GLN A 122 2.77 2.99 11.07
N LEU A 123 2.19 2.46 9.99
CA LEU A 123 0.74 2.24 9.86
C LEU A 123 0.25 0.97 10.56
N VAL A 124 1.13 -0.01 10.74
CA VAL A 124 0.81 -1.27 11.42
C VAL A 124 0.85 -1.13 12.96
N ARG A 125 1.46 -0.08 13.48
CA ARG A 125 1.60 0.20 14.93
C ARG A 125 0.41 0.98 15.47
#